data_AF-A0A433PF83-F1
#
_entry.id   AF-A0A433PF83-F1
#
_cell.length_a   1.000
_cell.length_b   1.000
_cell.length_c   1.000
_cell.angle_alpha   90.00
_cell.angle_beta   90.00
_cell.angle_gamma   90.00
#
_symmetry.space_group_name_H-M   'P 1'
#
loop_
_entity.id
_entity.type
_entity.pdbx_description
1 polymer ?
#
loop_
_entity_poly.entity_id
_entity_poly.type
_entity_poly.pdbx_seq_one_letter_code
_entity_poly.pdbx_strand_id
1 'polypeptide(L)'
;MPARQVNQSNTTVINSQYQQQLNDSAGQLAIDETGSVWFLGGSSGFHFLQKSCQFRNGAFYFPYNDFEKNGSSKFYQIVHQTELHLKEIPPKDLSDHLIELYFDHHQPILPVFENKMEFMKALEENRCSHIALNALYAIASRFSEDPRVQLEPGKSETAGNIFFERAKRLLNEDNDLSSISTIQALILMAVHQNDLFRPARACKYAGMAFLMAQNLGLYRSYELWSLPPSECEHRARVFWCCYVLDRILSATYGMPMTFDDYNIDYSEALPILESNTQELPEERQGPSIIIKDFTHVIHLCKILGRILRTFYWKSGSTISIDETYVRFNNDLNDWQKHLPQHLRDFSSTNVCQLHMMYHTITILLHRPFIQD
;
A
#
# COMPACT_ATOMS: atom_id res chain seq x y z
N MET A 1 -2.78 55.17 -15.89
CA MET A 1 -3.09 53.78 -15.49
C MET A 1 -4.52 53.73 -14.95
N PRO A 2 -5.41 52.94 -15.55
CA PRO A 2 -6.48 52.31 -14.80
C PRO A 2 -6.22 50.80 -14.73
N ALA A 3 -6.22 50.27 -13.51
CA ALA A 3 -6.02 48.86 -13.23
C ALA A 3 -7.24 48.06 -13.72
N ARG A 4 -6.95 46.93 -14.38
CA ARG A 4 -7.91 45.91 -14.81
C ARG A 4 -8.76 45.45 -13.63
N GLN A 5 -10.06 45.76 -13.64
CA GLN A 5 -11.05 44.94 -12.95
C GLN A 5 -11.13 43.60 -13.70
N VAL A 6 -10.37 42.61 -13.25
CA VAL A 6 -10.53 41.22 -13.69
C VAL A 6 -11.78 40.66 -12.99
N ASN A 7 -12.74 40.20 -13.79
CA ASN A 7 -14.06 39.69 -13.42
C ASN A 7 -14.02 38.60 -12.32
N GLN A 8 -14.18 38.97 -11.05
CA GLN A 8 -14.41 38.03 -9.94
C GLN A 8 -15.68 37.17 -10.14
N SER A 9 -16.67 37.70 -10.85
CA SER A 9 -17.90 36.99 -11.22
C SER A 9 -17.67 35.89 -12.26
N ASN A 10 -16.77 36.09 -13.23
CA ASN A 10 -16.44 35.04 -14.20
C ASN A 10 -15.59 33.94 -13.58
N THR A 11 -14.62 34.27 -12.72
CA THR A 11 -13.80 33.27 -12.01
C THR A 11 -14.66 32.39 -11.09
N THR A 12 -15.65 32.97 -10.40
CA THR A 12 -16.57 32.22 -9.53
C THR A 12 -17.48 31.27 -10.34
N VAL A 13 -18.00 31.72 -11.48
CA VAL A 13 -18.85 30.88 -12.35
C VAL A 13 -18.04 29.75 -13.00
N ILE A 14 -16.83 30.05 -13.48
CA ILE A 14 -15.88 29.07 -13.99
C ILE A 14 -15.58 28.02 -12.90
N ASN A 15 -15.18 28.44 -11.70
CA ASN A 15 -14.94 27.54 -10.58
C ASN A 15 -16.16 26.67 -10.23
N SER A 16 -17.38 27.20 -10.33
CA SER A 16 -18.61 26.43 -10.06
C SER A 16 -18.93 25.38 -11.13
N GLN A 17 -18.67 25.67 -12.41
CA GLN A 17 -18.83 24.72 -13.51
C GLN A 17 -17.75 23.64 -13.50
N TYR A 18 -16.50 24.01 -13.20
CA TYR A 18 -15.40 23.06 -13.00
C TYR A 18 -15.66 22.16 -11.78
N GLN A 19 -16.18 22.70 -10.67
CA GLN A 19 -16.59 21.90 -9.51
C GLN A 19 -17.76 20.97 -9.82
N GLN A 20 -18.73 21.37 -10.67
CA GLN A 20 -19.81 20.48 -11.11
C GLN A 20 -19.28 19.35 -12.02
N GLN A 21 -18.38 19.63 -12.97
CA GLN A 21 -17.77 18.59 -13.81
C GLN A 21 -16.86 17.63 -13.02
N LEU A 22 -16.11 18.14 -12.04
CA LEU A 22 -15.36 17.30 -11.10
C LEU A 22 -16.28 16.40 -10.27
N ASN A 23 -17.44 16.92 -9.84
CA ASN A 23 -18.45 16.14 -9.13
C ASN A 23 -19.20 15.13 -10.03
N ASP A 24 -19.33 15.41 -11.33
CA ASP A 24 -20.01 14.54 -12.32
C ASP A 24 -19.11 13.43 -12.87
N SER A 25 -17.81 13.42 -12.55
CA SER A 25 -16.94 12.23 -12.66
C SER A 25 -17.25 11.19 -11.56
N ALA A 26 -18.54 11.03 -11.28
CA ALA A 26 -19.10 10.16 -10.27
C ALA A 26 -18.60 8.73 -10.51
N GLY A 27 -18.00 8.16 -9.48
CA GLY A 27 -17.41 6.84 -9.54
C GLY A 27 -18.35 5.76 -10.10
N GLN A 28 -17.77 4.63 -10.50
CA GLN A 28 -18.48 3.58 -11.21
C GLN A 28 -18.64 2.36 -10.33
N LEU A 29 -19.69 1.58 -10.59
CA LEU A 29 -19.80 0.29 -9.98
C LEU A 29 -18.90 -0.70 -10.68
N ALA A 30 -18.39 -1.64 -9.90
CA ALA A 30 -17.67 -2.77 -10.39
C ALA A 30 -18.17 -4.04 -9.71
N ILE A 31 -18.02 -5.15 -10.41
CA ILE A 31 -18.42 -6.47 -9.95
C ILE A 31 -17.16 -7.33 -9.95
N ASP A 32 -16.87 -7.89 -8.78
CA ASP A 32 -15.75 -8.79 -8.59
C ASP A 32 -16.08 -10.23 -9.05
N GLU A 33 -15.10 -11.13 -8.91
CA GLU A 33 -15.23 -12.54 -9.30
C GLU A 33 -16.32 -13.30 -8.53
N THR A 34 -16.64 -12.84 -7.32
CA THR A 34 -17.67 -13.45 -6.48
C THR A 34 -19.08 -13.02 -6.90
N GLY A 35 -19.20 -11.96 -7.70
CA GLY A 35 -20.45 -11.29 -8.02
C GLY A 35 -20.79 -10.18 -7.03
N SER A 36 -19.85 -9.85 -6.13
CA SER A 36 -20.03 -8.76 -5.16
C SER A 36 -19.79 -7.42 -5.85
N VAL A 37 -20.65 -6.47 -5.50
CA VAL A 37 -20.60 -5.11 -6.04
C VAL A 37 -19.67 -4.27 -5.18
N TRP A 38 -18.82 -3.47 -5.82
CA TRP A 38 -17.96 -2.49 -5.17
C TRP A 38 -17.93 -1.19 -5.98
N PHE A 39 -17.47 -0.11 -5.34
CA PHE A 39 -17.47 1.23 -5.93
C PHE A 39 -16.03 1.67 -6.27
N LEU A 40 -15.87 2.24 -7.47
CA LEU A 40 -14.63 2.80 -8.00
C LEU A 40 -14.75 4.32 -8.12
N GLY A 41 -14.05 5.10 -7.30
CA GLY A 41 -14.11 6.56 -7.36
C GLY A 41 -13.33 7.18 -8.53
N GLY A 42 -13.47 8.50 -8.72
CA GLY A 42 -12.93 9.22 -9.87
C GLY A 42 -11.40 9.16 -10.05
N SER A 43 -10.63 9.06 -8.95
CA SER A 43 -9.16 8.95 -9.04
C SER A 43 -8.69 7.64 -9.65
N SER A 44 -9.52 6.60 -9.62
CA SER A 44 -9.20 5.28 -10.16
C SER A 44 -8.93 5.28 -11.66
N GLY A 45 -9.45 6.29 -12.39
CA GLY A 45 -9.29 6.41 -13.84
C GLY A 45 -10.06 5.39 -14.66
N PHE A 46 -10.82 4.49 -14.02
CA PHE A 46 -11.62 3.47 -14.72
C PHE A 46 -12.66 4.08 -15.65
N HIS A 47 -13.11 5.32 -15.44
CA HIS A 47 -14.03 5.98 -16.36
C HIS A 47 -13.49 6.12 -17.78
N PHE A 48 -12.17 6.23 -17.97
CA PHE A 48 -11.56 6.22 -19.32
C PHE A 48 -11.65 4.86 -20.01
N LEU A 49 -11.88 3.78 -19.26
CA LEU A 49 -11.93 2.41 -19.75
C LEU A 49 -13.36 1.94 -20.04
N GLN A 50 -14.36 2.82 -20.06
CA GLN A 50 -15.76 2.44 -20.36
C GLN A 50 -15.94 1.81 -21.76
N LYS A 51 -15.02 2.05 -22.70
CA LYS A 51 -15.03 1.42 -24.03
C LYS A 51 -14.39 0.03 -24.05
N SER A 52 -13.83 -0.43 -22.92
CA SER A 52 -13.19 -1.74 -22.81
C SER A 52 -14.20 -2.88 -22.78
N CYS A 53 -13.75 -4.10 -23.07
CA CYS A 53 -14.60 -5.29 -23.04
C CYS A 53 -15.01 -5.71 -21.61
N GLN A 54 -14.37 -5.13 -20.59
CA GLN A 54 -14.67 -5.30 -19.17
C GLN A 54 -15.86 -4.46 -18.72
N PHE A 55 -16.19 -3.35 -19.39
CA PHE A 55 -17.35 -2.53 -19.04
C PHE A 55 -18.61 -3.04 -19.71
N ARG A 56 -19.60 -3.51 -18.94
CA ARG A 56 -20.87 -4.04 -19.45
C ARG A 56 -22.01 -3.59 -18.54
N ASN A 57 -23.19 -3.33 -19.10
CA ASN A 57 -24.39 -3.01 -18.31
C ASN A 57 -24.18 -1.93 -17.22
N GLY A 58 -23.31 -0.95 -17.45
CA GLY A 58 -23.02 0.13 -16.49
C GLY A 58 -22.04 -0.19 -15.37
N ALA A 59 -21.36 -1.35 -15.40
CA ALA A 59 -20.37 -1.74 -14.41
C ALA A 59 -19.11 -2.36 -15.05
N PHE A 60 -17.98 -2.22 -14.37
CA PHE A 60 -16.77 -2.98 -14.70
C PHE A 60 -16.86 -4.40 -14.16
N TYR A 61 -16.54 -5.37 -15.00
CA TYR A 61 -16.39 -6.76 -14.61
C TYR A 61 -14.91 -7.08 -14.59
N PHE A 62 -14.43 -7.57 -13.45
CA PHE A 62 -13.08 -8.09 -13.31
C PHE A 62 -13.15 -9.61 -13.36
N PRO A 63 -13.11 -10.22 -14.57
CA PRO A 63 -13.14 -11.66 -14.69
C PRO A 63 -11.82 -12.20 -14.15
N TYR A 64 -11.88 -12.81 -12.98
CA TYR A 64 -10.82 -13.69 -12.51
C TYR A 64 -11.24 -15.12 -12.75
N ASN A 65 -10.30 -15.94 -13.24
CA ASN A 65 -10.42 -17.40 -13.21
C ASN A 65 -10.36 -17.82 -11.74
N ASP A 66 -11.51 -17.75 -11.10
CA ASP A 66 -11.65 -18.13 -9.72
C ASP A 66 -11.35 -19.62 -9.57
N PHE A 67 -10.14 -19.94 -9.10
CA PHE A 67 -9.77 -21.29 -8.72
C PHE A 67 -10.72 -21.82 -7.62
N GLU A 68 -11.33 -20.92 -6.83
CA GLU A 68 -12.33 -21.27 -5.81
C GLU A 68 -13.69 -21.62 -6.45
N LYS A 69 -14.22 -20.85 -7.41
CA LYS A 69 -15.49 -21.21 -8.10
C LYS A 69 -15.36 -22.30 -9.18
N ASN A 70 -14.23 -22.39 -9.90
CA ASN A 70 -14.06 -23.41 -10.95
C ASN A 70 -13.81 -24.81 -10.39
N GLY A 71 -13.86 -25.00 -9.06
CA GLY A 71 -13.88 -26.33 -8.47
C GLY A 71 -12.77 -27.19 -9.05
N SER A 72 -11.51 -26.72 -9.01
CA SER A 72 -10.47 -27.73 -8.96
C SER A 72 -10.74 -28.45 -7.65
N SER A 73 -11.40 -29.60 -7.73
CA SER A 73 -11.64 -30.49 -6.60
C SER A 73 -10.31 -30.67 -5.84
N LYS A 74 -9.18 -30.56 -6.55
CA LYS A 74 -7.81 -30.38 -6.08
C LYS A 74 -7.51 -29.19 -5.17
N PHE A 75 -7.94 -27.94 -5.40
CA PHE A 75 -7.65 -26.82 -4.49
C PHE A 75 -8.29 -27.07 -3.13
N TYR A 76 -9.60 -27.33 -3.11
CA TYR A 76 -10.30 -27.66 -1.88
C TYR A 76 -9.85 -28.99 -1.30
N GLN A 77 -9.50 -30.00 -2.10
CA GLN A 77 -8.90 -31.24 -1.59
C GLN A 77 -7.52 -31.02 -1.01
N ILE A 78 -6.62 -30.26 -1.62
CA ILE A 78 -5.30 -29.97 -1.06
C ILE A 78 -5.46 -29.18 0.25
N VAL A 79 -6.32 -28.16 0.25
CA VAL A 79 -6.60 -27.28 1.39
C VAL A 79 -7.42 -27.96 2.51
N HIS A 80 -8.22 -29.00 2.22
CA HIS A 80 -8.96 -29.81 3.21
C HIS A 80 -8.30 -31.15 3.60
N GLN A 81 -7.50 -31.78 2.73
CA GLN A 81 -6.82 -33.05 2.99
C GLN A 81 -5.45 -32.85 3.65
N THR A 82 -4.77 -31.72 3.41
CA THR A 82 -3.79 -31.28 4.40
C THR A 82 -4.58 -30.67 5.54
N GLU A 83 -4.43 -31.23 6.74
CA GLU A 83 -4.42 -30.37 7.92
C GLU A 83 -3.42 -29.28 7.58
N LEU A 84 -3.89 -28.10 7.15
CA LEU A 84 -2.99 -27.00 6.81
C LEU A 84 -2.21 -26.78 8.10
N HIS A 85 -0.96 -27.23 8.16
CA HIS A 85 -0.13 -27.10 9.33
C HIS A 85 0.19 -25.60 9.43
N LEU A 86 -0.74 -24.84 10.03
CA LEU A 86 -0.82 -23.38 9.92
C LEU A 86 0.47 -22.72 10.41
N LYS A 87 1.12 -23.36 11.38
CA LYS A 87 2.32 -22.90 12.06
C LYS A 87 3.60 -23.60 11.57
N GLU A 88 3.49 -24.51 10.59
CA GLU A 88 4.64 -25.19 10.02
C GLU A 88 5.46 -24.25 9.15
N ILE A 89 6.75 -24.19 9.45
CA ILE A 89 7.75 -23.45 8.67
C ILE A 89 8.22 -24.36 7.52
N PRO A 90 8.38 -23.83 6.29
CA PRO A 90 8.96 -24.59 5.18
C PRO A 90 10.34 -25.17 5.51
N PRO A 91 10.85 -26.13 4.70
CA PRO A 91 12.24 -26.55 4.76
C PRO A 91 13.19 -25.34 4.81
N LYS A 92 14.24 -25.42 5.64
CA LYS A 92 15.11 -24.27 5.95
C LYS A 92 15.65 -23.58 4.70
N ASP A 93 16.04 -24.35 3.69
CA ASP A 93 16.51 -23.82 2.40
C ASP A 93 15.46 -22.97 1.68
N LEU A 94 14.19 -23.40 1.69
CA LEU A 94 13.09 -22.64 1.11
C LEU A 94 12.73 -21.42 1.97
N SER A 95 12.70 -21.59 3.29
CA SER A 95 12.44 -20.51 4.24
C SER A 95 13.44 -19.37 4.08
N ASP A 96 14.74 -19.69 4.11
CA ASP A 96 15.82 -18.71 3.97
C ASP A 96 15.76 -18.02 2.60
N HIS A 97 15.53 -18.78 1.53
CA HIS A 97 15.37 -18.25 0.16
C HIS A 97 14.21 -17.25 0.05
N LEU A 98 13.05 -17.57 0.62
CA LEU A 98 11.89 -16.67 0.61
C LEU A 98 12.12 -15.42 1.45
N ILE A 99 12.81 -15.55 2.59
CA ILE A 99 13.16 -14.39 3.41
C ILE A 99 14.11 -13.46 2.66
N GLU A 100 15.12 -14.01 1.98
CA GLU A 100 16.01 -13.24 1.10
C GLU A 100 15.21 -12.42 0.08
N LEU A 101 14.35 -13.10 -0.70
CA LEU A 101 13.54 -12.45 -1.74
C LEU A 101 12.63 -11.35 -1.18
N TYR A 102 12.06 -11.55 0.01
CA TYR A 102 11.25 -10.51 0.66
C TYR A 102 12.08 -9.25 0.95
N PHE A 103 13.25 -9.42 1.57
CA PHE A 103 14.11 -8.30 1.95
C PHE A 103 14.75 -7.60 0.74
N ASP A 104 14.97 -8.31 -0.36
CA ASP A 104 15.53 -7.76 -1.59
C ASP A 104 14.48 -7.02 -2.44
N HIS A 105 13.25 -7.53 -2.51
CA HIS A 105 12.26 -7.04 -3.48
C HIS A 105 11.08 -6.26 -2.88
N HIS A 106 10.68 -6.52 -1.63
CA HIS A 106 9.50 -5.91 -1.02
C HIS A 106 9.84 -4.88 0.06
N GLN A 107 10.73 -5.24 0.99
CA GLN A 107 11.14 -4.35 2.10
C GLN A 107 11.62 -2.95 1.65
N PRO A 108 12.34 -2.77 0.52
CA PRO A 108 12.86 -1.45 0.13
C PRO A 108 11.79 -0.40 -0.20
N ILE A 109 10.57 -0.82 -0.57
CA ILE A 109 9.47 0.10 -0.89
C ILE A 109 8.47 0.24 0.27
N LEU A 110 8.24 -0.85 1.02
CA LEU A 110 7.31 -0.89 2.14
C LEU A 110 7.93 -1.70 3.28
N PRO A 111 8.69 -1.06 4.20
CA PRO A 111 9.46 -1.75 5.21
C PRO A 111 8.57 -2.22 6.38
N VAL A 112 7.82 -3.31 6.20
CA VAL A 112 6.85 -3.79 7.20
C VAL A 112 7.54 -4.37 8.43
N PHE A 113 8.68 -5.06 8.25
CA PHE A 113 9.43 -5.68 9.33
C PHE A 113 10.66 -4.85 9.72
N GLU A 114 11.31 -5.25 10.81
CA GLU A 114 12.66 -4.80 11.15
C GLU A 114 13.70 -5.26 10.11
N ASN A 115 14.97 -4.90 10.30
CA ASN A 115 16.02 -5.31 9.38
C ASN A 115 16.14 -6.85 9.34
N LYS A 116 16.67 -7.37 8.22
CA LYS A 116 16.80 -8.80 7.97
C LYS A 116 17.55 -9.55 9.08
N MET A 117 18.60 -8.96 9.66
CA MET A 117 19.39 -9.63 10.69
C MET A 117 18.57 -9.85 11.97
N GLU A 118 17.85 -8.83 12.44
CA GLU A 118 16.96 -8.94 13.59
C GLU A 118 15.80 -9.90 13.32
N PHE A 119 15.25 -9.85 12.10
CA PHE A 119 14.19 -10.77 11.69
C PHE A 119 14.66 -12.24 11.71
N MET A 120 15.84 -12.53 11.15
CA MET A 120 16.42 -13.89 11.15
C MET A 120 16.72 -14.36 12.58
N LYS A 121 17.24 -13.48 13.43
CA LYS A 121 17.45 -13.78 14.85
C LYS A 121 16.13 -14.11 15.56
N ALA A 122 15.07 -13.33 15.31
CA ALA A 122 13.74 -13.59 15.85
C ALA A 122 13.17 -14.92 15.35
N LEU A 123 13.47 -15.32 14.12
CA LEU A 123 13.07 -16.61 13.56
C LEU A 123 13.77 -17.77 14.26
N GLU A 124 15.10 -17.70 14.43
CA GLU A 124 15.89 -18.71 15.15
C GLU A 124 15.44 -18.89 16.61
N GLU A 125 15.07 -17.79 17.26
CA GLU A 125 14.56 -17.78 18.63
C GLU A 125 13.07 -18.16 18.74
N ASN A 126 12.41 -18.56 17.63
CA ASN A 126 10.98 -18.89 17.55
C ASN A 126 10.06 -17.77 18.08
N ARG A 127 10.45 -16.51 17.89
CA ARG A 127 9.68 -15.32 18.31
C ARG A 127 8.82 -14.73 17.19
N CYS A 128 9.02 -15.17 15.95
CA CYS A 128 8.22 -14.68 14.81
C CYS A 128 6.77 -15.16 14.89
N SER A 129 5.84 -14.24 14.67
CA SER A 129 4.42 -14.57 14.58
C SER A 129 4.13 -15.39 13.33
N HIS A 130 3.45 -16.53 13.48
CA HIS A 130 3.15 -17.43 12.36
C HIS A 130 2.25 -16.79 11.29
N ILE A 131 1.31 -15.90 11.67
CA ILE A 131 0.47 -15.20 10.68
C ILE A 131 1.31 -14.25 9.83
N ALA A 132 2.21 -13.50 10.46
CA ALA A 132 3.12 -12.58 9.77
C ALA A 132 4.13 -13.33 8.90
N LEU A 133 4.65 -14.45 9.38
CA LEU A 133 5.60 -15.29 8.66
C LEU A 133 4.96 -15.93 7.42
N ASN A 134 3.74 -16.45 7.53
CA ASN A 134 2.99 -16.96 6.37
C ASN A 134 2.69 -15.82 5.37
N ALA A 135 2.32 -14.63 5.84
CA ALA A 135 2.08 -13.50 4.94
C ALA A 135 3.36 -13.05 4.22
N LEU A 136 4.52 -13.09 4.89
CA LEU A 136 5.84 -12.86 4.28
C LEU A 136 6.12 -13.89 3.19
N TYR A 137 5.95 -15.18 3.48
CA TYR A 137 6.17 -16.24 2.48
C TYR A 137 5.23 -16.11 1.28
N ALA A 138 3.98 -15.70 1.49
CA ALA A 138 3.02 -15.48 0.41
C ALA A 138 3.51 -14.40 -0.57
N ILE A 139 3.98 -13.26 -0.06
CA ILE A 139 4.55 -12.18 -0.88
C ILE A 139 5.86 -12.60 -1.54
N ALA A 140 6.79 -13.16 -0.77
CA ALA A 140 8.10 -13.59 -1.26
C ALA A 140 8.00 -14.60 -2.41
N SER A 141 7.02 -15.50 -2.34
CA SER A 141 6.79 -16.53 -3.37
C SER A 141 6.54 -15.94 -4.76
N ARG A 142 6.09 -14.68 -4.86
CA ARG A 142 5.89 -13.98 -6.14
C ARG A 142 7.19 -13.69 -6.90
N PHE A 143 8.31 -13.72 -6.19
CA PHE A 143 9.65 -13.51 -6.74
C PHE A 143 10.45 -14.81 -6.86
N SER A 144 9.83 -15.95 -6.53
CA SER A 144 10.49 -17.26 -6.53
C SER A 144 10.03 -18.12 -7.71
N GLU A 145 10.99 -18.71 -8.41
CA GLU A 145 10.74 -19.75 -9.43
C GLU A 145 10.72 -21.16 -8.83
N ASP A 146 10.83 -21.30 -7.50
CA ASP A 146 10.83 -22.61 -6.83
C ASP A 146 9.46 -23.30 -6.97
N PRO A 147 9.35 -24.49 -7.57
CA PRO A 147 8.07 -25.18 -7.74
C PRO A 147 7.33 -25.46 -6.43
N ARG A 148 8.03 -25.54 -5.29
CA ARG A 148 7.43 -25.79 -3.96
C ARG A 148 6.51 -24.67 -3.50
N VAL A 149 6.65 -23.46 -4.06
CA VAL A 149 5.79 -22.32 -3.71
C VAL A 149 4.51 -22.28 -4.54
N GLN A 150 4.46 -23.03 -5.64
CA GLN A 150 3.33 -23.08 -6.56
C GLN A 150 2.34 -24.14 -6.09
N LEU A 151 1.09 -23.73 -5.88
CA LEU A 151 0.03 -24.67 -5.54
C LEU A 151 -0.27 -25.61 -6.70
N GLU A 152 -0.17 -25.11 -7.93
CA GLU A 152 -0.27 -25.90 -9.15
C GLU A 152 1.05 -25.82 -9.92
N PRO A 153 1.74 -26.96 -10.14
CA PRO A 153 3.00 -26.96 -10.88
C PRO A 153 2.85 -26.34 -12.28
N GLY A 154 3.72 -25.38 -12.60
CA GLY A 154 3.73 -24.69 -13.89
C GLY A 154 2.78 -23.48 -13.99
N LYS A 155 2.11 -23.12 -12.89
CA LYS A 155 1.24 -21.94 -12.79
C LYS A 155 1.80 -20.96 -11.77
N SER A 156 2.67 -20.06 -12.25
CA SER A 156 3.32 -19.04 -11.42
C SER A 156 2.33 -18.10 -10.74
N GLU A 157 1.12 -17.93 -11.28
CA GLU A 157 0.05 -17.15 -10.64
C GLU A 157 -0.41 -17.74 -9.30
N THR A 158 -0.17 -19.03 -9.07
CA THR A 158 -0.52 -19.73 -7.83
C THR A 158 0.57 -19.67 -6.76
N ALA A 159 1.73 -19.10 -7.08
CA ALA A 159 2.84 -18.97 -6.15
C ALA A 159 2.41 -18.18 -4.89
N GLY A 160 2.65 -18.75 -3.72
CA GLY A 160 2.35 -18.13 -2.43
C GLY A 160 0.93 -18.37 -1.90
N ASN A 161 0.01 -18.91 -2.71
CA ASN A 161 -1.39 -19.10 -2.30
C ASN A 161 -1.53 -20.01 -1.07
N ILE A 162 -0.69 -21.03 -0.92
CA ILE A 162 -0.73 -21.91 0.27
C ILE A 162 -0.43 -21.12 1.54
N PHE A 163 0.57 -20.24 1.53
CA PHE A 163 0.94 -19.42 2.67
C PHE A 163 -0.11 -18.34 2.94
N PHE A 164 -0.69 -17.75 1.89
CA PHE A 164 -1.82 -16.84 2.04
C PHE A 164 -3.02 -17.52 2.72
N GLU A 165 -3.37 -18.74 2.31
CA GLU A 165 -4.46 -19.50 2.93
C GLU A 165 -4.17 -19.87 4.39
N ARG A 166 -2.91 -20.22 4.72
CA ARG A 166 -2.47 -20.43 6.12
C ARG A 166 -2.66 -19.14 6.94
N ALA A 167 -2.19 -18.00 6.45
CA ALA A 167 -2.35 -16.70 7.12
C ALA A 167 -3.84 -16.32 7.29
N LYS A 168 -4.68 -16.55 6.26
CA LYS A 168 -6.13 -16.32 6.31
C LYS A 168 -6.81 -17.18 7.37
N ARG A 169 -6.41 -18.45 7.52
CA ARG A 169 -6.96 -19.32 8.57
C ARG A 169 -6.53 -18.89 9.96
N LEU A 170 -5.24 -18.58 10.16
CA LEU A 170 -4.74 -18.03 11.43
C LEU A 170 -5.45 -16.74 11.82
N LEU A 171 -5.71 -15.85 10.86
CA LEU A 171 -6.46 -14.62 11.09
C LEU A 171 -7.88 -14.89 11.60
N ASN A 172 -8.54 -15.94 11.08
CA ASN A 172 -9.89 -16.30 11.51
C ASN A 172 -9.89 -16.97 12.90
N GLU A 173 -8.83 -17.69 13.27
CA GLU A 173 -8.65 -18.29 14.60
C GLU A 173 -8.36 -17.24 15.67
N ASP A 174 -7.55 -16.22 15.35
CA ASP A 174 -7.08 -15.18 16.27
C ASP A 174 -7.81 -13.83 16.11
N ASN A 175 -9.03 -13.83 15.53
CA ASN A 175 -9.72 -12.61 15.04
C ASN A 175 -9.94 -11.51 16.10
N ASP A 176 -9.94 -11.87 17.39
CA ASP A 176 -10.16 -10.91 18.49
C ASP A 176 -8.87 -10.18 18.94
N LEU A 177 -7.68 -10.63 18.52
CA LEU A 177 -6.41 -10.09 18.98
C LEU A 177 -5.82 -9.07 18.00
N SER A 178 -5.98 -7.78 18.32
CA SER A 178 -5.24 -6.70 17.65
C SER A 178 -3.78 -6.70 18.14
N SER A 179 -2.85 -7.11 17.28
CA SER A 179 -1.41 -7.05 17.53
C SER A 179 -0.68 -6.41 16.35
N ILE A 180 0.53 -5.88 16.59
CA ILE A 180 1.34 -5.31 15.50
C ILE A 180 1.67 -6.38 14.45
N SER A 181 1.97 -7.61 14.88
CA SER A 181 2.20 -8.74 13.98
C SER A 181 0.98 -9.08 13.11
N THR A 182 -0.23 -8.96 13.66
CA THR A 182 -1.47 -9.12 12.88
C THR A 182 -1.60 -8.01 11.83
N ILE A 183 -1.30 -6.76 12.20
CA ILE A 183 -1.30 -5.62 11.27
C ILE A 183 -0.28 -5.82 10.14
N GLN A 184 0.96 -6.23 10.47
CA GLN A 184 2.00 -6.56 9.50
C GLN A 184 1.53 -7.64 8.52
N ALA A 185 0.91 -8.71 9.03
CA ALA A 185 0.35 -9.76 8.18
C ALA A 185 -0.76 -9.23 7.27
N LEU A 186 -1.69 -8.43 7.79
CA LEU A 186 -2.80 -7.86 7.02
C LEU A 186 -2.34 -6.90 5.92
N ILE A 187 -1.29 -6.11 6.17
CA ILE A 187 -0.65 -5.26 5.14
C ILE A 187 -0.16 -6.14 3.99
N LEU A 188 0.61 -7.19 4.28
CA LEU A 188 1.16 -8.09 3.26
C LEU A 188 0.08 -8.90 2.54
N MET A 189 -0.95 -9.34 3.26
CA MET A 189 -2.12 -9.99 2.67
C MET A 189 -2.87 -9.05 1.71
N ALA A 190 -3.00 -7.76 2.05
CA ALA A 190 -3.62 -6.77 1.18
C ALA A 190 -2.80 -6.57 -0.10
N VAL A 191 -1.48 -6.42 0.02
CA VAL A 191 -0.58 -6.32 -1.14
C VAL A 191 -0.69 -7.57 -2.02
N HIS A 192 -0.67 -8.77 -1.43
CA HIS A 192 -0.78 -10.02 -2.18
C HIS A 192 -2.06 -10.09 -3.00
N GLN A 193 -3.20 -9.70 -2.43
CA GLN A 193 -4.47 -9.67 -3.16
C GLN A 193 -4.49 -8.56 -4.23
N ASN A 194 -3.82 -7.44 -3.98
CA ASN A 194 -3.69 -6.37 -4.96
C ASN A 194 -2.88 -6.80 -6.18
N ASP A 195 -1.77 -7.50 -5.98
CA ASP A 195 -0.91 -8.02 -7.05
C ASP A 195 -1.61 -9.10 -7.91
N LEU A 196 -2.59 -9.78 -7.33
CA LEU A 196 -3.47 -10.71 -8.03
C LEU A 196 -4.69 -10.04 -8.70
N PHE A 197 -4.74 -8.70 -8.72
CA PHE A 197 -5.86 -7.91 -9.23
C PHE A 197 -7.20 -8.26 -8.56
N ARG A 198 -7.19 -8.47 -7.23
CA ARG A 198 -8.38 -8.75 -6.41
C ARG A 198 -8.68 -7.57 -5.46
N PRO A 199 -9.19 -6.45 -6.00
CA PRO A 199 -9.28 -5.18 -5.28
C PRO A 199 -10.18 -5.24 -4.04
N ALA A 200 -11.34 -5.89 -4.13
CA ALA A 200 -12.24 -6.02 -3.00
C ALA A 200 -11.59 -6.77 -1.82
N ARG A 201 -10.84 -7.85 -2.11
CA ARG A 201 -10.09 -8.60 -1.10
C ARG A 201 -8.93 -7.77 -0.54
N ALA A 202 -8.18 -7.08 -1.39
CA ALA A 202 -7.09 -6.20 -0.96
C ALA A 202 -7.59 -5.12 0.01
N CYS A 203 -8.66 -4.41 -0.36
CA CYS A 203 -9.29 -3.39 0.48
C CYS A 203 -9.82 -3.95 1.81
N LYS A 204 -10.35 -5.18 1.81
CA LYS A 204 -10.80 -5.85 3.05
C LYS A 204 -9.65 -6.00 4.05
N TYR A 205 -8.53 -6.60 3.63
CA TYR A 205 -7.39 -6.83 4.52
C TYR A 205 -6.71 -5.51 4.93
N ALA A 206 -6.61 -4.55 4.01
CA ALA A 206 -6.09 -3.22 4.30
C ALA A 206 -6.96 -2.50 5.35
N GLY A 207 -8.29 -2.50 5.18
CA GLY A 207 -9.22 -1.89 6.12
C GLY A 207 -9.14 -2.50 7.53
N MET A 208 -8.97 -3.82 7.63
CA MET A 208 -8.72 -4.49 8.91
C MET A 208 -7.42 -4.00 9.55
N ALA A 209 -6.33 -3.92 8.77
CA ALA A 209 -5.04 -3.41 9.25
C ALA A 209 -5.16 -1.97 9.76
N PHE A 210 -5.87 -1.11 9.02
CA PHE A 210 -6.03 0.30 9.37
C PHE A 210 -6.83 0.48 10.64
N LEU A 211 -7.94 -0.25 10.80
CA LEU A 211 -8.74 -0.20 12.01
C LEU A 211 -7.96 -0.71 13.23
N MET A 212 -7.21 -1.80 13.09
CA MET A 212 -6.34 -2.30 14.16
C MET A 212 -5.24 -1.30 14.51
N ALA A 213 -4.63 -0.64 13.53
CA ALA A 213 -3.63 0.40 13.76
C ALA A 213 -4.20 1.60 14.53
N GLN A 214 -5.45 1.99 14.24
CA GLN A 214 -6.16 3.02 15.02
C GLN A 214 -6.46 2.55 16.45
N ASN A 215 -6.94 1.32 16.63
CA ASN A 215 -7.24 0.75 17.94
C ASN A 215 -6.00 0.65 18.85
N LEU A 216 -4.84 0.31 18.27
CA LEU A 216 -3.56 0.27 18.99
C LEU A 216 -2.91 1.65 19.17
N GLY A 217 -3.55 2.72 18.67
CA GLY A 217 -3.06 4.08 18.77
C GLY A 217 -1.77 4.32 17.99
N LEU A 218 -1.48 3.54 16.94
CA LEU A 218 -0.19 3.59 16.26
C LEU A 218 0.09 4.93 15.59
N TYR A 219 -0.93 5.76 15.35
CA TYR A 219 -0.86 7.10 14.75
C TYR A 219 -0.49 8.22 15.73
N ARG A 220 -0.44 7.91 17.04
CA ARG A 220 -0.08 8.84 18.12
C ARG A 220 1.41 8.75 18.41
N SER A 221 2.02 9.87 18.77
CA SER A 221 3.42 9.91 19.19
C SER A 221 3.59 9.13 20.50
N TYR A 222 4.65 8.33 20.56
CA TYR A 222 5.04 7.50 21.70
C TYR A 222 5.72 8.30 22.83
N GLU A 223 6.00 9.59 22.62
CA GLU A 223 6.67 10.46 23.60
C GLU A 223 5.98 10.49 24.97
N LEU A 224 4.65 10.29 24.99
CA LEU A 224 3.85 10.27 26.20
C LEU A 224 3.87 8.94 26.96
N TRP A 225 4.37 7.86 26.33
CA TRP A 225 4.21 6.48 26.85
C TRP A 225 5.50 5.86 27.40
N SER A 226 6.62 6.59 27.36
CA SER A 226 7.92 6.13 27.90
C SER A 226 8.31 4.72 27.42
N LEU A 227 8.01 4.40 26.16
CA LEU A 227 8.31 3.11 25.56
C LEU A 227 9.80 3.01 25.18
N PRO A 228 10.37 1.78 25.11
CA PRO A 228 11.72 1.59 24.60
C PRO A 228 11.85 2.12 23.16
N PRO A 229 13.00 2.71 22.76
CA PRO A 229 13.19 3.23 21.41
C PRO A 229 12.89 2.22 20.29
N SER A 230 13.20 0.93 20.53
CA SER A 230 12.90 -0.16 19.59
C SER A 230 11.41 -0.33 19.34
N GLU A 231 10.60 -0.26 20.39
CA GLU A 231 9.14 -0.36 20.30
C GLU A 231 8.54 0.89 19.63
N CYS A 232 9.07 2.07 19.94
CA CYS A 232 8.67 3.33 19.32
C CYS A 232 8.85 3.30 17.80
N GLU A 233 10.02 2.86 17.34
CA GLU A 233 10.34 2.73 15.93
C GLU A 233 9.50 1.65 15.25
N HIS A 234 9.31 0.50 15.90
CA HIS A 234 8.44 -0.58 15.42
C HIS A 234 7.00 -0.11 15.18
N ARG A 235 6.43 0.64 16.13
CA ARG A 235 5.09 1.23 16.03
C ARG A 235 5.00 2.26 14.90
N ALA A 236 5.97 3.19 14.84
CA ALA A 236 5.99 4.23 13.83
C ALA A 236 6.10 3.62 12.42
N ARG A 237 7.02 2.69 12.20
CA ARG A 237 7.23 2.05 10.89
C ARG A 237 5.99 1.33 10.39
N VAL A 238 5.34 0.52 11.24
CA VAL A 238 4.11 -0.19 10.85
C VAL A 238 2.98 0.78 10.57
N PHE A 239 2.83 1.84 11.38
CA PHE A 239 1.87 2.91 11.10
C PHE A 239 2.10 3.55 9.73
N TRP A 240 3.34 3.94 9.42
CA TRP A 240 3.65 4.56 8.13
C TRP A 240 3.47 3.60 6.95
N CYS A 241 3.65 2.29 7.14
CA CYS A 241 3.27 1.30 6.14
C CYS A 241 1.75 1.29 5.90
N CYS A 242 0.93 1.32 6.96
CA CYS A 242 -0.52 1.49 6.83
C CYS A 242 -0.88 2.81 6.12
N TYR A 243 -0.23 3.91 6.50
CA TYR A 243 -0.45 5.23 5.91
C TYR A 243 -0.20 5.21 4.41
N VAL A 244 0.96 4.70 3.97
CA VAL A 244 1.33 4.61 2.55
C VAL A 244 0.33 3.74 1.78
N LEU A 245 0.00 2.56 2.32
CA LEU A 245 -0.96 1.65 1.70
C LEU A 245 -2.35 2.28 1.56
N ASP A 246 -2.83 3.00 2.56
CA ASP A 246 -4.12 3.73 2.53
C ASP A 246 -4.17 4.69 1.34
N ARG A 247 -3.12 5.49 1.12
CA ARG A 247 -3.09 6.47 0.00
C ARG A 247 -2.98 5.78 -1.36
N ILE A 248 -2.17 4.74 -1.47
CA ILE A 248 -2.01 4.00 -2.72
C ILE A 248 -3.35 3.35 -3.11
N LEU A 249 -4.02 2.66 -2.19
CA LEU A 249 -5.31 2.03 -2.47
C LEU A 249 -6.41 3.07 -2.72
N SER A 250 -6.44 4.18 -1.97
CA SER A 250 -7.35 5.30 -2.24
C SER A 250 -7.16 5.88 -3.63
N ALA A 251 -5.92 6.10 -4.07
CA ALA A 251 -5.64 6.58 -5.42
C ALA A 251 -6.10 5.57 -6.49
N THR A 252 -5.71 4.30 -6.30
CA THR A 252 -5.94 3.20 -7.25
C THR A 252 -7.43 2.91 -7.45
N TYR A 253 -8.21 2.94 -6.37
CA TYR A 253 -9.63 2.54 -6.39
C TYR A 253 -10.60 3.70 -6.20
N GLY A 254 -10.11 4.92 -5.96
CA GLY A 254 -10.95 6.08 -5.69
C GLY A 254 -11.76 5.95 -4.41
N MET A 255 -11.19 5.28 -3.41
CA MET A 255 -11.79 5.13 -2.09
C MET A 255 -11.37 6.32 -1.19
N PRO A 256 -12.22 6.75 -0.24
CA PRO A 256 -11.80 7.75 0.74
C PRO A 256 -10.64 7.19 1.58
N MET A 257 -9.71 8.07 1.96
CA MET A 257 -8.60 7.72 2.86
C MET A 257 -9.11 7.51 4.28
N THR A 258 -8.49 6.55 4.98
CA THR A 258 -8.84 6.18 6.36
C THR A 258 -8.18 7.09 7.39
N PHE A 259 -6.91 7.44 7.18
CA PHE A 259 -6.17 8.28 8.11
C PHE A 259 -6.24 9.73 7.67
N ASP A 260 -6.77 10.63 8.51
CA ASP A 260 -6.68 12.07 8.27
C ASP A 260 -5.34 12.62 8.80
N ASP A 261 -4.62 13.36 7.96
CA ASP A 261 -3.32 13.93 8.30
C ASP A 261 -3.37 14.82 9.55
N TYR A 262 -4.52 15.46 9.84
CA TYR A 262 -4.71 16.30 11.03
C TYR A 262 -4.71 15.52 12.36
N ASN A 263 -4.94 14.20 12.32
CA ASN A 263 -5.02 13.38 13.52
C ASN A 263 -3.71 12.64 13.83
N ILE A 264 -2.66 12.84 13.03
CA ILE A 264 -1.38 12.14 13.14
C ILE A 264 -0.40 12.97 13.96
N ASP A 265 0.12 12.39 15.04
CA ASP A 265 1.02 13.12 15.96
C ASP A 265 2.51 12.86 15.68
N TYR A 266 2.85 12.21 14.56
CA TYR A 266 4.25 12.02 14.14
C TYR A 266 4.79 13.24 13.39
N SER A 267 6.03 13.60 13.69
CA SER A 267 6.83 14.42 12.77
C SER A 267 7.14 13.62 11.47
N GLU A 268 7.46 14.31 10.38
CA GLU A 268 7.89 13.65 9.12
C GLU A 268 9.20 12.87 9.27
N ALA A 269 9.94 13.10 10.36
CA ALA A 269 11.08 12.28 10.72
C ALA A 269 10.59 10.99 11.38
N LEU A 270 10.82 9.86 10.70
CA LEU A 270 10.79 8.56 11.35
C LEU A 270 11.85 8.54 12.46
N PRO A 271 11.57 7.96 13.64
CA PRO A 271 12.63 7.64 14.59
C PRO A 271 13.58 6.65 13.94
N ILE A 272 14.70 7.14 13.43
CA ILE A 272 15.77 6.29 12.94
C ILE A 272 16.45 5.77 14.20
N LEU A 273 16.27 4.47 14.50
CA LEU A 273 17.20 3.79 15.38
C LEU A 273 18.56 3.80 14.67
N GLU A 274 19.42 4.72 15.07
CA GLU A 274 20.84 4.55 14.82
C GLU A 274 21.23 3.27 15.57
N SER A 275 21.25 2.16 14.84
CA SER A 275 21.97 0.99 15.32
C SER A 275 23.39 1.47 15.60
N ASN A 276 23.91 1.24 16.81
CA ASN A 276 25.28 1.56 17.22
C ASN A 276 26.28 0.83 16.30
N THR A 277 26.42 1.31 15.08
CA THR A 277 27.18 0.74 13.96
C THR A 277 28.52 1.43 13.81
N GLN A 278 29.03 2.06 14.88
CA GLN A 278 30.36 2.67 14.89
C GLN A 278 31.50 1.64 14.74
N GLU A 279 31.22 0.34 14.71
CA GLU A 279 32.24 -0.72 14.58
C GLU A 279 32.05 -1.68 13.39
N LEU A 280 31.08 -1.45 12.48
CA LEU A 280 30.83 -2.37 11.36
C LEU A 280 31.27 -1.79 9.99
N PRO A 281 31.87 -2.61 9.10
CA PRO A 281 32.29 -2.18 7.76
C PRO A 281 31.16 -1.53 6.96
N GLU A 282 31.49 -0.60 6.06
CA GLU A 282 30.56 0.23 5.26
C GLU A 282 29.47 -0.57 4.52
N GLU A 283 29.72 -1.83 4.18
CA GLU A 283 28.74 -2.75 3.56
C GLU A 283 27.54 -3.10 4.47
N ARG A 284 27.59 -2.81 5.78
CA ARG A 284 26.55 -3.16 6.77
C ARG A 284 25.71 -1.96 7.25
N GLN A 285 25.86 -0.78 6.66
CA GLN A 285 25.08 0.44 7.00
C GLN A 285 23.64 0.46 6.41
N GLY A 286 23.22 -0.62 5.74
CA GLY A 286 21.93 -0.78 5.05
C GLY A 286 20.60 -0.56 5.82
N PRO A 287 20.50 -0.59 7.16
CA PRO A 287 19.21 -0.37 7.85
C PRO A 287 18.76 1.10 7.88
N SER A 288 19.73 2.02 8.01
CA SER A 288 19.43 3.47 8.06
C SER A 288 18.95 3.98 6.71
N ILE A 289 19.48 3.43 5.61
CA ILE A 289 19.17 3.91 4.28
C ILE A 289 17.75 3.53 3.84
N ILE A 290 17.26 2.30 4.09
CA ILE A 290 15.90 1.90 3.72
C ILE A 290 14.85 2.74 4.46
N ILE A 291 15.04 2.97 5.76
CA ILE A 291 14.11 3.80 6.55
C ILE A 291 14.16 5.25 6.09
N LYS A 292 15.35 5.79 5.79
CA LYS A 292 15.50 7.14 5.20
C LYS A 292 14.83 7.23 3.82
N ASP A 293 15.03 6.25 2.96
CA ASP A 293 14.42 6.20 1.62
C ASP A 293 12.90 6.09 1.71
N PHE A 294 12.38 5.34 2.68
CA PHE A 294 10.95 5.25 2.95
C PHE A 294 10.32 6.59 3.38
N THR A 295 11.08 7.51 4.01
CA THR A 295 10.57 8.87 4.29
C THR A 295 10.21 9.63 3.00
N HIS A 296 10.91 9.37 1.89
CA HIS A 296 10.56 9.97 0.60
C HIS A 296 9.25 9.41 0.04
N VAL A 297 8.97 8.13 0.25
CA VAL A 297 7.67 7.50 -0.08
C VAL A 297 6.55 8.12 0.75
N ILE A 298 6.76 8.26 2.07
CA ILE A 298 5.79 8.90 2.98
C ILE A 298 5.48 10.33 2.53
N HIS A 299 6.50 11.12 2.20
CA HIS A 299 6.32 12.51 1.77
C HIS A 299 5.54 12.60 0.44
N LEU A 300 5.82 11.72 -0.53
CA LEU A 300 4.98 11.61 -1.73
C LEU A 300 3.53 11.26 -1.41
N CYS A 301 3.30 10.28 -0.53
CA CYS A 301 1.95 9.88 -0.12
C CYS A 301 1.22 11.02 0.60
N LYS A 302 1.90 11.89 1.35
CA LYS A 302 1.31 13.13 1.90
C LYS A 302 0.87 14.11 0.81
N ILE A 303 1.68 14.30 -0.23
CA ILE A 303 1.29 15.12 -1.38
C ILE A 303 0.07 14.49 -2.08
N LEU A 304 0.10 13.18 -2.33
CA LEU A 304 -0.99 12.42 -2.93
C LEU A 304 -2.28 12.57 -2.13
N GLY A 305 -2.25 12.41 -0.81
CA GLY A 305 -3.44 12.54 0.03
C GLY A 305 -4.08 13.92 -0.07
N ARG A 306 -3.27 14.99 -0.09
CA ARG A 306 -3.74 16.36 -0.29
C ARG A 306 -4.37 16.56 -1.68
N ILE A 307 -3.76 16.00 -2.73
CA ILE A 307 -4.32 16.01 -4.10
C ILE A 307 -5.67 15.29 -4.15
N LEU A 308 -5.75 14.07 -3.61
CA LEU A 308 -6.98 13.26 -3.59
C LEU A 308 -8.11 14.00 -2.85
N ARG A 309 -7.81 14.56 -1.68
CA ARG A 309 -8.78 15.30 -0.87
C ARG A 309 -9.32 16.55 -1.57
N THR A 310 -8.47 17.26 -2.32
CA THR A 310 -8.86 18.51 -2.98
C THR A 310 -9.59 18.27 -4.30
N PHE A 311 -9.10 17.37 -5.16
CA PHE A 311 -9.59 17.24 -6.53
C PHE A 311 -10.53 16.06 -6.76
N TYR A 312 -10.47 15.03 -5.92
CA TYR A 312 -11.21 13.78 -6.14
C TYR A 312 -12.24 13.46 -5.05
N TRP A 313 -12.18 14.16 -3.92
CA TRP A 313 -13.17 14.04 -2.85
C TRP A 313 -13.96 15.32 -2.68
N LYS A 314 -15.20 15.23 -2.17
CA LYS A 314 -16.08 16.38 -1.96
C LYS A 314 -15.50 17.32 -0.91
N SER A 315 -14.68 18.27 -1.35
CA SER A 315 -14.28 19.41 -0.54
C SER A 315 -15.22 20.56 -0.85
N GLY A 316 -16.16 20.85 0.05
CA GLY A 316 -17.05 22.02 -0.02
C GLY A 316 -16.32 23.35 0.20
N SER A 317 -15.02 23.39 -0.09
CA SER A 317 -14.15 24.50 0.21
C SER A 317 -14.10 25.47 -0.97
N THR A 318 -14.21 26.76 -0.66
CA THR A 318 -14.09 27.91 -1.57
C THR A 318 -12.66 28.17 -2.01
N ILE A 319 -11.80 27.15 -1.99
CA ILE A 319 -10.37 27.28 -2.25
C ILE A 319 -10.15 27.55 -3.75
N SER A 320 -9.24 28.47 -4.06
CA SER A 320 -8.77 28.71 -5.42
C SER A 320 -8.08 27.45 -5.98
N ILE A 321 -8.74 26.82 -6.95
CA ILE A 321 -8.28 25.61 -7.64
C ILE A 321 -6.89 25.85 -8.27
N ASP A 322 -6.72 26.99 -8.94
CA ASP A 322 -5.46 27.37 -9.62
C ASP A 322 -4.30 27.53 -8.63
N GLU A 323 -4.51 28.24 -7.52
CA GLU A 323 -3.48 28.43 -6.50
C GLU A 323 -3.08 27.10 -5.84
N THR A 324 -4.07 26.23 -5.61
CA THR A 324 -3.84 24.91 -5.00
C THR A 324 -3.09 23.98 -5.93
N TYR A 325 -3.43 24.00 -7.22
CA TYR A 325 -2.72 23.28 -8.25
C TYR A 325 -1.25 23.72 -8.33
N VAL A 326 -0.99 25.04 -8.42
CA VAL A 326 0.38 25.58 -8.47
C VAL A 326 1.18 25.16 -7.24
N ARG A 327 0.56 25.20 -6.06
CA ARG A 327 1.19 24.73 -4.82
C ARG A 327 1.58 23.26 -4.89
N PHE A 328 0.65 22.35 -5.24
CA PHE A 328 0.96 20.93 -5.30
C PHE A 328 1.98 20.58 -6.39
N ASN A 329 1.93 21.29 -7.52
CA ASN A 329 2.95 21.16 -8.56
C ASN A 329 4.34 21.58 -8.07
N ASN A 330 4.42 22.66 -7.29
CA ASN A 330 5.68 23.09 -6.67
C ASN A 330 6.16 22.07 -5.63
N ASP A 331 5.27 21.57 -4.75
CA ASP A 331 5.61 20.53 -3.76
C ASP A 331 6.20 19.28 -4.44
N LEU A 332 5.61 18.82 -5.56
CA LEU A 332 6.13 17.69 -6.35
C LEU A 332 7.52 17.98 -6.95
N ASN A 333 7.67 19.13 -7.60
CA ASN A 333 8.94 19.54 -8.20
C ASN A 333 10.04 19.69 -7.16
N ASP A 334 9.71 20.25 -6.00
CA ASP A 334 10.66 20.44 -4.91
C ASP A 334 11.02 19.10 -4.27
N TRP A 335 10.07 18.19 -4.08
CA TRP A 335 10.40 16.81 -3.69
C TRP A 335 11.38 16.17 -4.68
N GLN A 336 11.13 16.28 -6.00
CA GLN A 336 12.01 15.72 -7.04
C GLN A 336 13.43 16.29 -6.98
N LYS A 337 13.57 17.61 -6.76
CA LYS A 337 14.87 18.30 -6.67
C LYS A 337 15.67 17.92 -5.41
N HIS A 338 14.99 17.49 -4.34
CA HIS A 338 15.62 17.16 -3.06
C HIS A 338 15.88 15.66 -2.86
N LEU A 339 15.55 14.79 -3.83
CA LEU A 339 15.94 13.38 -3.71
C LEU A 339 17.46 13.21 -3.61
N PRO A 340 17.96 12.33 -2.76
CA PRO A 340 19.34 11.86 -2.79
C PRO A 340 19.73 11.28 -4.16
N GLN A 341 21.02 11.37 -4.52
CA GLN A 341 21.52 10.92 -5.82
C GLN A 341 21.19 9.43 -6.10
N HIS A 342 21.33 8.55 -5.11
CA HIS A 342 21.06 7.12 -5.28
C HIS A 342 19.59 6.80 -5.57
N LEU A 343 18.65 7.69 -5.22
CA LEU A 343 17.24 7.57 -5.56
C LEU A 343 16.86 8.28 -6.87
N ARG A 344 17.78 9.00 -7.50
CA ARG A 344 17.56 9.61 -8.83
C ARG A 344 17.93 8.67 -9.95
N ASP A 345 18.95 7.86 -9.72
CA ASP A 345 19.48 6.93 -10.71
C ASP A 345 18.61 5.67 -10.73
N PHE A 346 17.91 5.41 -11.84
CA PHE A 346 17.02 4.25 -12.10
C PHE A 346 17.79 2.90 -12.08
N SER A 347 18.45 2.64 -10.97
CA SER A 347 19.46 1.61 -10.76
C SER A 347 18.87 0.33 -10.18
N SER A 348 17.70 0.41 -9.55
CA SER A 348 17.02 -0.70 -8.92
C SER A 348 15.50 -0.62 -9.08
N THR A 349 14.83 -1.76 -8.92
CA THR A 349 13.36 -1.88 -9.05
C THR A 349 12.61 -0.96 -8.09
N ASN A 350 13.08 -0.83 -6.84
CA ASN A 350 12.44 0.04 -5.84
C ASN A 350 12.59 1.53 -6.20
N VAL A 351 13.71 1.95 -6.78
CA VAL A 351 13.88 3.33 -7.27
C VAL A 351 12.94 3.58 -8.45
N CYS A 352 12.82 2.62 -9.38
CA CYS A 352 11.83 2.70 -10.46
C CYS A 352 10.40 2.82 -9.91
N GLN A 353 10.03 2.05 -8.88
CA GLN A 353 8.73 2.13 -8.22
C GLN A 353 8.47 3.51 -7.59
N LEU A 354 9.48 4.10 -6.94
CA LEU A 354 9.39 5.44 -6.39
C LEU A 354 9.10 6.50 -7.46
N HIS A 355 9.80 6.44 -8.60
CA HIS A 355 9.55 7.36 -9.73
C HIS A 355 8.20 7.09 -10.42
N MET A 356 7.78 5.83 -10.54
CA MET A 356 6.44 5.50 -11.03
C MET A 356 5.35 6.09 -10.12
N MET A 357 5.55 6.06 -8.81
CA MET A 357 4.65 6.72 -7.85
C MET A 357 4.63 8.23 -8.07
N TYR A 358 5.79 8.88 -8.16
CA TYR A 358 5.90 10.31 -8.45
C TYR A 358 5.13 10.72 -9.72
N HIS A 359 5.35 9.99 -10.83
CA HIS A 359 4.67 10.28 -12.09
C HIS A 359 3.17 9.97 -12.02
N THR A 360 2.76 8.94 -11.30
CA THR A 360 1.34 8.64 -11.07
C THR A 360 0.66 9.79 -10.32
N ILE A 361 1.29 10.33 -9.27
CA ILE A 361 0.77 11.48 -8.51
C ILE A 361 0.71 12.73 -9.40
N THR A 362 1.72 12.95 -10.23
CA THR A 362 1.74 14.05 -11.21
C THR A 362 0.57 13.93 -12.20
N ILE A 363 0.33 12.75 -12.75
CA ILE A 363 -0.83 12.49 -13.63
C ILE A 363 -2.15 12.79 -12.90
N LEU A 364 -2.30 12.35 -11.64
CA LEU A 364 -3.49 12.64 -10.84
C LEU A 364 -3.66 14.14 -10.56
N LEU A 365 -2.58 14.90 -10.41
CA LEU A 365 -2.66 16.36 -10.26
C LEU A 365 -3.19 17.04 -11.53
N HIS A 366 -2.75 16.60 -12.72
CA HIS A 366 -3.14 17.22 -13.99
C HIS A 366 -4.48 16.73 -14.54
N ARG A 367 -4.86 15.47 -14.27
CA ARG A 367 -6.05 14.83 -14.86
C ARG A 367 -7.35 15.65 -14.70
N PRO A 368 -7.66 16.30 -13.56
CA PRO A 368 -8.80 17.20 -13.41
C PRO A 368 -8.97 18.28 -14.49
N PHE A 369 -7.88 18.64 -15.18
CA PHE A 369 -7.82 19.75 -16.13
C PHE A 369 -7.73 19.29 -17.60
N ILE A 370 -7.72 17.98 -17.85
CA ILE A 370 -7.73 17.42 -19.20
C ILE A 370 -9.20 17.36 -19.66
N GLN A 371 -9.52 18.06 -20.74
CA GLN A 371 -10.85 17.98 -21.37
C GLN A 371 -10.96 16.66 -22.17
N ASP A 372 -12.12 16.00 -22.06
CA ASP A 372 -12.46 14.78 -22.82
C ASP A 372 -12.55 15.01 -24.34
#